data_AF-A0AAX1MLZ0-F1
#
_entry.id   AF-A0AAX1MLZ0-F1
#
_cell.length_a   1.000
_cell.length_b   1.000
_cell.length_c   1.000
_cell.angle_alpha   90.00
_cell.angle_beta   90.00
_cell.angle_gamma   90.00
#
_symmetry.space_group_name_H-M   'P 1'
#
loop_
_entity.id
_entity.type
_entity.pdbx_description
1 polymer ?
#
loop_
_entity_poly.entity_id
_entity_poly.type
_entity_poly.pdbx_seq_one_letter_code
_entity_poly.pdbx_strand_id
1 'polypeptide(L)'
;MKLETNNENAEFYLASLALGLLEGMKQGVIHPEVGIWSLARPSFSNEILKSPIISNDLKYVIECMDEIDIWISFENGKVKQQKMINELKEKCIACLKKIKKKRDWYADCCFND
;
A
#
# COMPACT_ATOMS: atom_id res chain seq x y z
N MET A 1 7.20 -0.02 19.70
CA MET A 1 7.69 1.21 19.02
C MET A 1 6.46 1.97 18.54
N LYS A 2 6.13 3.13 19.12
CA LYS A 2 5.13 4.03 18.52
C LYS A 2 5.86 4.85 17.47
N LEU A 3 5.42 4.77 16.22
CA LEU A 3 5.84 5.71 15.18
C LEU A 3 5.10 7.03 15.45
N GLU A 4 5.61 7.83 16.39
CA GLU A 4 5.13 9.20 16.61
C GLU A 4 5.68 10.08 15.49
N THR A 5 5.10 9.92 14.31
CA THR A 5 5.37 10.79 13.19
C THR A 5 4.15 11.67 13.00
N ASN A 6 4.28 12.97 13.23
CA ASN A 6 3.33 14.01 12.80
C ASN A 6 3.34 14.11 11.26
N ASN A 7 3.17 12.98 10.59
CA ASN A 7 3.45 12.85 9.18
C ASN A 7 2.14 12.96 8.42
N GLU A 8 1.80 14.19 8.04
CA GLU A 8 0.68 14.51 7.14
C GLU A 8 0.76 13.71 5.82
N ASN A 9 1.92 13.13 5.51
CA ASN A 9 2.19 12.35 4.31
C ASN A 9 2.35 10.84 4.57
N ALA A 10 1.96 10.33 5.74
CA ALA A 10 2.08 8.90 6.07
C ALA A 10 1.47 8.00 4.97
N GLU A 11 0.29 8.37 4.46
CA GLU A 11 -0.37 7.65 3.38
C GLU A 11 0.46 7.60 2.08
N PHE A 12 1.12 8.70 1.73
CA PHE A 12 1.98 8.77 0.54
C PHE A 12 3.17 7.79 0.65
N TYR A 13 3.83 7.77 1.81
CA TYR A 13 4.99 6.91 2.03
C TYR A 13 4.60 5.42 2.04
N LEU A 14 3.50 5.10 2.71
CA LEU A 14 2.99 3.73 2.79
C LEU A 14 2.52 3.24 1.41
N ALA A 15 1.79 4.06 0.66
CA ALA A 15 1.36 3.69 -0.69
C ALA A 15 2.55 3.55 -1.66
N SER A 16 3.59 4.39 -1.53
CA SER A 16 4.80 4.27 -2.34
C SER A 16 5.59 3.00 -2.02
N LEU A 17 5.75 2.67 -0.72
CA LEU A 17 6.42 1.45 -0.28
C LEU A 17 5.65 0.20 -0.74
N ALA A 18 4.34 0.16 -0.54
CA ALA A 18 3.49 -0.94 -0.99
C ALA A 18 3.59 -1.14 -2.51
N LEU A 19 3.54 -0.06 -3.29
CA LEU A 19 3.68 -0.13 -4.75
C LEU A 19 5.04 -0.71 -5.17
N GLY A 20 6.13 -0.26 -4.55
CA GLY A 20 7.47 -0.77 -4.84
C GLY A 20 7.63 -2.26 -4.52
N LEU A 21 7.11 -2.70 -3.37
CA LEU A 21 7.09 -4.10 -2.99
C LEU A 21 6.29 -4.95 -3.99
N LEU A 22 5.09 -4.53 -4.35
CA LEU A 22 4.23 -5.23 -5.31
C LEU A 22 4.84 -5.29 -6.71
N GLU A 23 5.54 -4.24 -7.14
CA GLU A 23 6.28 -4.25 -8.41
C GLU A 23 7.41 -5.28 -8.41
N GLY A 24 8.19 -5.32 -7.33
CA GLY A 24 9.25 -6.32 -7.17
C GLY A 24 8.70 -7.75 -7.10
N MET A 25 7.57 -7.95 -6.44
CA MET A 25 6.88 -9.26 -6.39
C MET A 25 6.37 -9.68 -7.78
N LYS A 26 5.77 -8.75 -8.53
CA LYS A 26 5.32 -9.00 -9.90
C LYS A 26 6.46 -9.48 -10.80
N GLN A 27 7.64 -8.88 -10.65
CA GLN A 27 8.84 -9.22 -11.42
C GLN A 27 9.56 -10.48 -10.90
N GLY A 28 9.12 -11.06 -9.78
CA GLY A 28 9.77 -12.21 -9.14
C GLY A 28 11.09 -11.88 -8.44
N VAL A 29 11.38 -10.60 -8.22
CA VAL A 29 12.62 -10.12 -7.58
C VAL A 29 12.47 -10.05 -6.05
N ILE A 30 11.23 -9.82 -5.57
CA ILE A 30 10.90 -9.74 -4.14
C ILE A 30 9.98 -10.91 -3.76
N HIS A 31 10.36 -11.66 -2.72
CA HIS A 31 9.52 -12.72 -2.17
C HIS A 31 8.30 -12.11 -1.42
N PRO A 32 7.09 -12.69 -1.51
CA PRO A 32 5.89 -12.19 -0.80
C PRO A 32 6.09 -11.92 0.70
N GLU A 33 6.90 -12.75 1.37
CA GLU A 33 7.22 -12.61 2.79
C GLU A 33 7.83 -11.24 3.15
N VAL A 34 8.52 -10.58 2.22
CA VAL A 34 9.04 -9.22 2.43
C VAL A 34 7.89 -8.23 2.65
N GLY A 35 6.74 -8.42 1.99
CA GLY A 35 5.52 -7.64 2.25
C GLY A 35 5.00 -7.82 3.67
N ILE A 36 5.06 -9.05 4.18
CA ILE A 36 4.64 -9.39 5.55
C ILE A 36 5.51 -8.66 6.57
N TRP A 37 6.83 -8.78 6.46
CA TRP A 37 7.76 -8.18 7.40
C TRP A 37 7.81 -6.65 7.33
N SER A 38 7.45 -6.07 6.18
CA SER A 38 7.45 -4.63 5.94
C SER A 38 6.14 -3.95 6.31
N LEU A 39 4.99 -4.52 5.92
CA LEU A 39 3.68 -3.87 5.99
C LEU A 39 2.62 -4.68 6.73
N ALA A 40 2.59 -6.01 6.60
CA ALA A 40 1.53 -6.83 7.20
C ALA A 40 1.79 -7.22 8.67
N ARG A 41 2.96 -6.87 9.23
CA ARG A 41 3.34 -7.28 10.59
C ARG A 41 2.30 -6.80 11.63
N PRO A 42 1.74 -7.67 12.49
CA PRO A 42 0.61 -7.32 13.36
C PRO A 42 0.83 -6.08 14.24
N SER A 43 2.04 -5.87 14.76
CA SER A 43 2.35 -4.70 15.58
C SER A 43 2.30 -3.37 14.81
N PHE A 44 2.43 -3.43 13.48
CA PHE A 44 2.44 -2.28 12.59
C PHE A 44 1.10 -2.14 11.87
N SER A 45 0.62 -3.21 11.22
CA SER A 45 -0.64 -3.21 10.48
C SER A 45 -1.82 -2.82 11.36
N ASN A 46 -1.92 -3.31 12.60
CA ASN A 46 -3.00 -2.95 13.52
C ASN A 46 -3.07 -1.44 13.82
N GLU A 47 -1.93 -0.75 13.87
CA GLU A 47 -1.90 0.71 14.08
C GLU A 47 -2.35 1.45 12.81
N ILE A 48 -1.96 0.96 11.63
CA ILE A 48 -2.41 1.52 10.35
C ILE A 48 -3.91 1.34 10.15
N LEU A 49 -4.45 0.17 10.49
CA LEU A 49 -5.88 -0.14 10.33
C LEU A 49 -6.77 0.74 11.22
N LYS A 50 -6.29 1.11 12.41
CA LYS A 50 -6.98 2.03 13.33
C LYS A 50 -6.82 3.50 12.97
N SER A 51 -5.88 3.84 12.08
CA SER A 51 -5.60 5.24 11.74
C SER A 51 -6.79 5.88 11.01
N PRO A 52 -7.28 7.05 11.44
CA PRO A 52 -8.33 7.79 10.74
C PRO A 52 -7.81 8.53 9.50
N ILE A 53 -6.49 8.65 9.36
CA ILE A 53 -5.84 9.42 8.27
C ILE A 53 -5.63 8.54 7.03
N ILE A 54 -5.40 7.24 7.21
CA ILE A 54 -5.10 6.32 6.11
C ILE A 54 -6.40 5.87 5.44
N SER A 55 -6.47 5.94 4.11
CA SER A 55 -7.65 5.50 3.36
C SER A 55 -7.90 4.00 3.47
N ASN A 56 -9.18 3.63 3.31
CA ASN A 56 -9.59 2.22 3.26
C ASN A 56 -8.94 1.46 2.10
N ASP A 57 -8.67 2.12 0.97
CA ASP A 57 -7.96 1.51 -0.16
C ASP A 57 -6.56 1.03 0.27
N LEU A 58 -5.81 1.85 1.01
CA LEU A 58 -4.48 1.49 1.48
C LEU A 58 -4.50 0.49 2.63
N LYS A 59 -5.50 0.58 3.53
CA LYS A 59 -5.72 -0.42 4.58
C LYS A 59 -5.95 -1.80 3.99
N TYR A 60 -6.82 -1.89 2.98
CA TYR A 60 -7.08 -3.13 2.25
C TYR A 60 -5.80 -3.69 1.62
N VAL A 61 -4.98 -2.84 1.01
CA VAL A 61 -3.68 -3.28 0.46
C VAL A 61 -2.79 -3.90 1.55
N ILE A 62 -2.73 -3.30 2.73
CA ILE A 62 -1.90 -3.79 3.84
C ILE A 62 -2.44 -5.10 4.41
N GLU A 63 -3.76 -5.25 4.55
CA GLU A 63 -4.39 -6.50 4.98
C GLU A 63 -4.07 -7.63 4.01
N CYS A 64 -4.16 -7.36 2.72
CA CYS A 64 -3.90 -8.35 1.69
C CYS A 64 -2.43 -8.79 1.55
N MET A 65 -1.46 -8.12 2.18
CA MET A 65 -0.03 -8.43 2.00
C MET A 65 0.38 -9.81 2.53
N ASP A 66 -0.26 -10.32 3.59
CA ASP A 66 0.02 -11.66 4.13
C ASP A 66 -0.72 -12.78 3.38
N GLU A 67 -1.72 -12.44 2.58
CA GLU A 67 -2.48 -13.37 1.75
C GLU A 67 -1.84 -13.64 0.38
N ILE A 68 -0.87 -12.83 -0.06
CA ILE A 68 -0.27 -12.94 -1.41
C ILE A 68 0.36 -14.31 -1.64
N ASP A 69 1.05 -14.87 -0.63
CA ASP A 69 1.76 -16.15 -0.76
C ASP A 69 0.81 -17.35 -0.76
N ILE A 70 -0.33 -17.23 -0.06
CA ILE A 70 -1.34 -18.28 0.09
C ILE A 70 -1.81 -18.78 -1.29
N TRP A 71 -1.91 -17.88 -2.28
CA TRP A 71 -2.36 -18.23 -3.63
C TRP A 71 -1.50 -19.28 -4.31
N ILE A 72 -0.19 -19.35 -4.06
CA ILE A 72 0.71 -20.33 -4.70
C ILE A 72 0.29 -21.77 -4.38
N SER A 73 -0.37 -21.99 -3.25
CA SER A 73 -0.80 -23.32 -2.80
C SER A 73 -2.04 -23.86 -3.54
N PHE A 74 -2.71 -23.05 -4.37
CA PHE A 74 -3.93 -23.43 -5.08
C PHE A 74 -3.71 -23.75 -6.56
N GLU A 75 -4.65 -24.47 -7.15
CA GLU A 75 -4.72 -24.64 -8.61
C GLU A 75 -4.87 -23.28 -9.31
N ASN A 76 -4.06 -23.06 -10.35
CA ASN A 76 -3.86 -21.77 -11.02
C ASN A 76 -3.38 -20.65 -10.08
N GLY A 77 -2.73 -21.03 -8.98
CA GLY A 77 -2.28 -20.14 -7.91
C GLY A 77 -1.44 -18.97 -8.37
N LYS A 78 -0.46 -19.23 -9.25
CA LYS A 78 0.40 -18.18 -9.81
C LYS A 78 -0.40 -17.13 -10.60
N VAL A 79 -1.42 -17.53 -11.36
CA VAL A 79 -2.26 -16.59 -12.12
C VAL A 79 -3.11 -15.74 -11.15
N LYS A 80 -3.69 -16.37 -10.13
CA LYS A 80 -4.49 -15.68 -9.10
C LYS A 80 -3.64 -14.71 -8.28
N GLN A 81 -2.43 -15.11 -7.89
CA GLN A 81 -1.46 -14.26 -7.21
C GLN A 81 -1.12 -13.03 -8.06
N GLN A 82 -0.82 -13.20 -9.34
CA GLN A 82 -0.50 -12.07 -10.21
C GLN A 82 -1.70 -11.15 -10.43
N LYS A 83 -2.92 -11.69 -10.49
CA LYS A 83 -4.14 -10.88 -10.55
C LYS A 83 -4.30 -10.02 -9.29
N MET A 84 -4.14 -10.61 -8.12
CA MET A 84 -4.18 -9.90 -6.84
C MET A 84 -3.10 -8.81 -6.77
N ILE A 85 -1.84 -9.13 -7.10
CA ILE A 85 -0.75 -8.14 -7.12
C ILE A 85 -1.10 -6.94 -8.01
N ASN A 86 -1.65 -7.18 -9.22
CA ASN A 86 -2.05 -6.08 -10.10
C ASN A 86 -3.19 -5.24 -9.50
N GLU A 87 -4.20 -5.86 -8.89
CA GLU A 87 -5.29 -5.13 -8.23
C GLU A 87 -4.77 -4.25 -7.08
N LEU A 88 -3.92 -4.80 -6.22
CA LEU A 88 -3.33 -4.05 -5.10
C LEU A 88 -2.49 -2.87 -5.58
N LYS A 89 -1.77 -3.04 -6.71
CA LYS A 89 -1.02 -1.95 -7.34
C LYS A 89 -1.93 -0.84 -7.84
N GLU A 90 -3.03 -1.17 -8.49
CA GLU A 90 -3.99 -0.17 -8.97
C GLU A 90 -4.55 0.67 -7.82
N LYS A 91 -4.84 0.03 -6.68
CA LYS A 91 -5.26 0.73 -5.45
C LYS A 91 -4.16 1.66 -4.92
N CYS A 92 -2.90 1.23 -4.89
CA CYS A 92 -1.78 2.09 -4.50
C CYS A 92 -1.64 3.30 -5.43
N ILE A 93 -1.70 3.09 -6.75
CA ILE A 93 -1.63 4.16 -7.76
C ILE A 93 -2.80 5.14 -7.59
N ALA A 94 -4.00 4.64 -7.33
CA ALA A 94 -5.17 5.47 -7.09
C ALA A 94 -5.00 6.36 -5.85
N CYS A 95 -4.46 5.80 -4.75
CA CYS A 95 -4.14 6.56 -3.55
C CYS A 95 -3.13 7.69 -3.85
N LEU A 96 -2.02 7.36 -4.53
CA LEU A 96 -0.99 8.34 -4.88
C LEU A 96 -1.53 9.47 -5.79
N LYS A 97 -2.39 9.13 -6.75
CA LYS A 97 -3.07 10.12 -7.61
C LYS A 97 -3.99 11.05 -6.82
N LYS A 98 -4.76 10.52 -5.87
CA LYS A 98 -5.64 11.32 -4.99
C LYS A 98 -4.83 12.30 -4.14
N ILE A 99 -3.72 11.84 -3.57
CA ILE A 99 -2.81 12.68 -2.77
C ILE A 99 -2.18 13.79 -3.62
N LYS A 100 -1.69 13.45 -4.83
CA LYS A 100 -1.13 14.44 -5.75
C LYS A 100 -2.16 15.51 -6.10
N LYS A 101 -3.38 15.11 -6.51
CA LYS A 101 -4.47 16.04 -6.84
C LYS A 101 -4.80 16.97 -5.68
N LYS A 102 -4.82 16.45 -4.44
CA LYS A 102 -5.05 17.26 -3.24
C LYS A 102 -3.96 18.33 -3.08
N ARG A 103 -2.68 17.95 -3.25
CA ARG A 103 -1.56 18.90 -3.17
C ARG A 103 -1.60 19.96 -4.26
N ASP A 104 -1.88 19.56 -5.51
CA ASP A 104 -1.98 20.48 -6.64
C ASP A 104 -3.10 21.52 -6.40
N TRP A 105 -4.26 21.09 -5.89
CA TRP A 105 -5.35 21.99 -5.53
C TRP A 105 -4.98 23.02 -4.45
N TYR A 106 -4.27 22.60 -3.39
CA TYR A 106 -3.80 23.55 -2.38
C TYR A 106 -2.81 24.56 -2.93
N ALA A 107 -1.91 24.14 -3.82
CA ALA A 107 -0.98 25.06 -4.49
C ALA A 107 -1.75 26.10 -5.33
N ASP A 108 -2.71 25.65 -6.14
CA ASP A 108 -3.53 26.55 -6.97
C ASP A 108 -4.32 27.57 -6.12
N CYS A 109 -4.82 27.18 -4.94
CA CYS A 109 -5.52 28.10 -4.04
C CYS A 109 -4.60 29.10 -3.31
N CYS A 110 -3.33 28.76 -3.07
CA CYS A 110 -2.40 29.61 -2.33
C CYS A 110 -1.61 30.61 -3.19
N PHE A 111 -1.63 30.48 -4.51
CA PHE A 111 -0.86 31.32 -5.44
C PHE A 111 -1.72 32.15 -6.41
N ASN A 112 -3.03 32.23 -6.19
CA ASN A 112 -3.99 33.00 -7.01
C ASN A 112 -4.54 34.27 -6.31
N ASP A 113 -3.83 34.81 -5.31
CA ASP A 113 -4.11 36.13 -4.70
C ASP A 113 -3.26 37.24 -5.35
#